data_AF-U1WMA6-F1
#
_entry.id   AF-U1WMA6-F1
#
_cell.length_a   1.000
_cell.length_b   1.000
_cell.length_c   1.000
_cell.angle_alpha   90.00
_cell.angle_beta   90.00
_cell.angle_gamma   90.00
#
_symmetry.space_group_name_H-M   'P 1'
#
loop_
_entity.id
_entity.type
_entity.pdbx_description
1 polymer ?
#
loop_
_entity_poly.entity_id
_entity_poly.type
_entity_poly.pdbx_seq_one_letter_code
_entity_poly.pdbx_strand_id
1 'polypeptide(L)' 'MNQLPKRQQAIFDFIKKEVKEKDSPPTLRESGEAVSLASSSTVYSYLARLENKELIMRSPSKP' A
#
# COMPACT_ATOMS: atom_id res chain seq x y z
N MET A 1 9.54 -2.89 -18.92
CA MET A 1 8.30 -3.27 -18.21
C MET A 1 8.57 -3.18 -16.72
N ASN A 2 8.05 -2.17 -16.02
CA ASN A 2 8.34 -1.94 -14.61
C ASN A 2 7.54 -2.92 -13.71
N GLN A 3 7.99 -4.17 -13.64
CA GLN A 3 7.43 -5.16 -12.73
C GLN A 3 7.56 -4.66 -11.28
N LEU A 4 6.45 -4.65 -10.55
CA LEU A 4 6.48 -4.38 -9.12
C LEU A 4 7.14 -5.56 -8.41
N PRO A 5 8.06 -5.33 -7.45
CA PRO A 5 8.55 -6.37 -6.58
C PRO A 5 7.38 -7.10 -5.91
N LYS A 6 7.49 -8.42 -5.71
CA LYS A 6 6.42 -9.26 -5.14
C LYS A 6 5.77 -8.65 -3.89
N ARG A 7 6.56 -8.01 -3.03
CA ARG A 7 6.07 -7.32 -1.82
C ARG A 7 5.25 -6.06 -2.11
N GLN A 8 5.67 -5.24 -3.07
CA GLN A 8 4.88 -4.07 -3.48
C GLN A 8 3.59 -4.48 -4.17
N GLN A 9 3.65 -5.52 -5.00
CA GLN A 9 2.46 -6.10 -5.62
C GLN A 9 1.49 -6.62 -4.55
N ALA A 10 1.98 -7.33 -3.54
CA ALA A 10 1.14 -7.84 -2.45
C ALA A 10 0.44 -6.71 -1.68
N ILE A 11 1.14 -5.61 -1.36
CA ILE A 11 0.52 -4.43 -0.73
C ILE A 11 -0.55 -3.82 -1.63
N PHE A 12 -0.23 -3.67 -2.92
CA PHE A 12 -1.15 -3.09 -3.90
C PHE A 12 -2.42 -3.94 -4.06
N ASP A 13 -2.29 -5.25 -4.20
CA ASP A 13 -3.41 -6.19 -4.25
C ASP A 13 -4.23 -6.16 -2.97
N PHE A 14 -3.58 -6.10 -1.80
CA PHE A 14 -4.27 -6.00 -0.52
C PHE A 14 -5.09 -4.71 -0.41
N ILE A 15 -4.51 -3.55 -0.76
CA ILE A 15 -5.25 -2.27 -0.79
C ILE A 15 -6.44 -2.36 -1.73
N LYS A 16 -6.23 -2.86 -2.94
CA LYS A 16 -7.29 -2.98 -3.95
C LYS A 16 -8.43 -3.89 -3.47
N LYS A 17 -8.08 -4.98 -2.77
CA LYS A 17 -9.04 -5.90 -2.17
C LYS A 17 -9.82 -5.23 -1.03
N GLU A 18 -9.14 -4.57 -0.10
CA GLU A 18 -9.77 -3.87 1.03
C GLU A 18 -10.69 -2.74 0.57
N VAL A 19 -10.27 -1.92 -0.39
CA VAL A 19 -11.13 -0.87 -0.98
C VAL A 19 -12.37 -1.49 -1.64
N LYS A 20 -12.23 -2.66 -2.26
CA LYS A 20 -13.35 -3.36 -2.91
C LYS A 20 -14.30 -4.04 -1.91
N GLU A 21 -13.78 -4.52 -0.77
CA GLU A 21 -14.57 -5.25 0.23
C GLU A 21 -15.19 -4.34 1.30
N LYS A 22 -14.49 -3.28 1.72
CA LYS A 22 -14.88 -2.39 2.83
C LYS A 22 -15.22 -0.97 2.40
N ASP A 23 -15.18 -0.67 1.10
CA ASP A 23 -15.30 0.69 0.53
C ASP A 23 -14.29 1.69 1.13
N SER A 24 -13.22 1.18 1.77
CA SER A 24 -12.28 1.95 2.59
C SER A 24 -10.86 1.48 2.32
N PRO A 25 -9.87 2.39 2.13
CA PRO A 25 -8.48 1.99 2.01
C PRO A 25 -7.93 1.52 3.37
N PRO A 26 -7.06 0.49 3.39
CA PRO A 26 -6.49 0.01 4.63
C PRO A 26 -5.48 1.00 5.20
N THR A 27 -5.27 0.94 6.50
CA THR A 27 -4.27 1.79 7.19
C THR A 27 -2.83 1.31 6.93
N LEU A 28 -1.85 2.15 7.25
CA LEU A 28 -0.43 1.79 7.19
C LEU A 28 -0.10 0.54 8.01
N ARG A 29 -0.77 0.38 9.16
CA ARG A 29 -0.59 -0.77 10.05
C ARG A 29 -1.16 -2.03 9.40
N GLU A 30 -2.42 -2.00 8.98
CA GLU A 30 -3.08 -3.13 8.31
C GLU A 30 -2.34 -3.56 7.05
N SER A 31 -1.89 -2.60 6.23
CA SER A 31 -1.11 -2.87 5.04
C SER A 31 0.20 -3.60 5.37
N GLY A 32 0.86 -3.22 6.46
CA GLY A 32 2.10 -3.85 6.91
C GLY A 32 1.87 -5.25 7.46
N GLU A 33 0.84 -5.43 8.29
CA GLU A 33 0.47 -6.72 8.84
C GLU A 33 0.07 -7.72 7.75
N ALA A 34 -0.71 -7.29 6.76
CA ALA A 34 -1.17 -8.12 5.66
C ALA A 34 -0.04 -8.70 4.80
N VAL A 35 1.08 -7.98 4.65
CA VAL A 35 2.26 -8.47 3.92
C VAL A 35 3.41 -8.91 4.83
N SER A 36 3.14 -9.10 6.13
CA SER A 36 4.12 -9.52 7.15
C SER A 36 5.38 -8.63 7.16
N LEU A 37 5.19 -7.32 6.98
CA LEU A 37 6.26 -6.34 7.10
C LEU A 37 6.38 -5.86 8.55
N ALA A 38 7.53 -6.10 9.15
CA ALA A 38 7.81 -5.75 10.54
C ALA A 38 7.88 -4.24 10.83
N SER A 39 7.95 -3.38 9.80
CA SER A 39 8.13 -1.94 9.98
C SER A 39 7.23 -1.11 9.08
N SER A 40 6.44 -0.23 9.70
CA SER A 40 5.60 0.78 9.07
C SER A 40 6.39 1.73 8.16
N SER A 41 7.67 1.96 8.43
CA SER A 41 8.56 2.78 7.59
C SER A 41 8.81 2.16 6.21
N THR A 42 8.92 0.83 6.16
CA THR A 42 9.06 0.08 4.89
C THR A 42 7.77 0.15 4.08
N VAL A 43 6.63 0.02 4.75
CA VAL A 43 5.30 0.17 4.13
C VAL A 43 5.15 1.57 3.53
N TYR A 44 5.50 2.61 4.28
CA TYR A 44 5.46 3.99 3.78
C TYR A 44 6.30 4.17 2.51
N SER A 45 7.52 3.63 2.50
CA SER A 45 8.41 3.69 1.33
C SER A 45 7.84 2.95 0.13
N TYR A 46 7.16 1.83 0.33
CA TYR A 46 6.52 1.08 -0.75
C TYR A 46 5.29 1.82 -1.29
N LEU A 47 4.48 2.41 -0.41
CA LEU A 47 3.32 3.21 -0.81
C LEU A 47 3.73 4.47 -1.56
N ALA A 48 4.78 5.17 -1.12
CA ALA A 48 5.31 6.34 -1.83
C ALA A 48 5.77 6.01 -3.26
N ARG A 49 6.33 4.80 -3.47
CA ARG A 49 6.69 4.32 -4.80
C ARG A 49 5.47 3.93 -5.65
N LEU A 50 4.43 3.37 -5.05
CA LEU A 50 3.18 3.06 -5.74
C LEU A 50 2.45 4.35 -6.13
N GLU A 51 2.48 5.36 -5.28
CA GLU A 51 1.94 6.70 -5.54
C GLU A 51 2.70 7.41 -6.66
N ASN A 52 4.04 7.37 -6.65
CA ASN A 52 4.86 7.90 -7.74
C ASN A 52 4.59 7.24 -9.09
N LYS A 53 4.06 6.01 -9.08
CA LYS A 53 3.65 5.27 -10.28
C LYS A 53 2.19 5.52 -10.65
N GLU A 54 1.50 6.43 -9.96
CA GLU A 54 0.09 6.77 -10.14
C GLU A 54 -0.84 5.55 -9.96
N LEU A 55 -0.39 4.54 -9.20
CA LEU A 55 -1.15 3.31 -8.95
C LEU A 55 -2.10 3.46 -7.78
N ILE A 56 -1.71 4.25 -6.78
CA ILE A 56 -2.52 4.56 -5.61
C ILE A 56 -2.54 6.07 -5.39
N MET A 57 -3.67 6.58 -4.91
CA MET A 57 -3.79 7.96 -4.47
C MET A 57 -3.86 7.98 -2.95
N ARG A 58 -2.81 8.48 -2.29
CA ARG A 58 -2.88 8.68 -0.84
C ARG A 58 -3.53 10.03 -0.60
N SER A 59 -4.60 10.03 0.19
CA SER A 59 -5.09 11.29 0.73
C SER A 59 -4.04 11.78 1.74
N PRO A 60 -3.48 13.00 1.57
CA PRO A 60 -2.52 13.56 2.51
C PRO A 60 -3.27 13.92 3.80
N SER A 61 -3.51 12.93 4.65
CA SER A 61 -4.07 13.18 5.97
C SER A 61 -2.97 13.72 6.87
N LYS A 62 -2.76 15.04 6.72
CA LYS A 62 -2.04 16.03 7.52
C LYS A 62 -0.54 15.80 7.83
N PRO A 63 0.28 16.89 7.81
CA PRO A 63 1.70 16.87 8.17
C PRO A 63 1.95 16.55 9.65
#